data_AF-A0A937NZF3-F1
#
_entry.id   AF-A0A937NZF3-F1
#
_cell.length_a   1.000
_cell.length_b   1.000
_cell.length_c   1.000
_cell.angle_alpha   90.00
_cell.angle_beta   90.00
_cell.angle_gamma   90.00
#
_symmetry.space_group_name_H-M   'P 1'
#
loop_
_entity.id
_entity.type
_entity.pdbx_description
1 polymer ?
#
loop_
_entity_poly.entity_id
_entity_poly.type
_entity_poly.pdbx_seq_one_letter_code
_entity_poly.pdbx_strand_id
1 'polypeptide(L)'
;MAKKKISQDEIFKKTDSAFNQMDQQRAEGLEKTRSIQAIKNRLLKREQERLKRKYGNEHPRVKKISNRLAYNQGFFKELDIELDRTKIELPLYDTDSWMVHGRVIGENDKGINNLTVSIYDEKGTWVRKINYTCTNELGYFSIMYPPKGGKPEISENQKLFLTILDKEHKILHQETEPLYVKVGQIDYREIILSKKKDTCSPPEANNEKSSLPPDAWVVRGKVTDEMNQGMQGLTISLYDKDLLFDDVLGTTLTDENGNFKIIYRTEAFKDLFEKKPDVYLKVLEEKGRKLYSSRRMIRCQAGFEEYFTIKIKRRK
;
A
#
# COMPACT_ATOMS: atom_id res chain seq x y z
N MET A 1 6.84 7.91 49.20
CA MET A 1 7.44 7.24 48.03
C MET A 1 7.45 8.22 46.87
N ALA A 2 8.61 8.76 46.49
CA ALA A 2 8.72 9.68 45.38
C ALA A 2 8.52 8.93 44.05
N LYS A 3 7.51 9.29 43.26
CA LYS A 3 7.34 8.80 41.88
C LYS A 3 8.55 9.28 41.07
N LYS A 4 9.43 8.35 40.70
CA LYS A 4 10.56 8.61 39.81
C LYS A 4 9.99 9.09 38.46
N LYS A 5 10.10 10.40 38.17
CA LYS A 5 9.74 10.96 36.87
C LYS A 5 10.72 10.37 35.85
N ILE A 6 10.20 9.54 34.95
CA ILE A 6 10.94 9.02 33.81
C ILE A 6 11.29 10.22 32.92
N SER A 7 12.56 10.38 32.55
CA SER A 7 13.02 11.46 31.67
C SER A 7 12.43 11.29 30.25
N GLN A 8 12.19 12.39 29.53
CA GLN A 8 11.72 12.33 28.14
C GLN A 8 12.64 11.47 27.25
N ASP A 9 13.96 11.58 27.43
CA ASP A 9 14.95 10.75 26.72
C ASP A 9 14.79 9.25 27.00
N GLU A 10 14.36 8.89 28.21
CA GLU A 10 14.16 7.50 28.59
C GLU A 10 12.84 6.95 28.01
N ILE A 11 11.85 7.82 27.80
CA ILE A 11 10.62 7.49 27.07
C ILE A 11 10.93 7.28 25.58
N PHE A 12 11.66 8.20 24.94
CA PHE A 12 12.02 8.06 23.52
C PHE A 12 12.84 6.79 23.27
N LYS A 13 13.88 6.52 24.07
CA LYS A 13 14.66 5.28 23.94
C LYS A 13 13.83 4.01 24.08
N LYS A 14 12.91 3.95 25.03
CA LYS A 14 12.01 2.79 25.18
C LYS A 14 11.09 2.65 23.98
N THR A 15 10.56 3.76 23.49
CA THR A 15 9.67 3.81 22.33
C THR A 15 10.39 3.33 21.07
N ASP A 16 11.60 3.84 20.79
CA ASP A 16 12.43 3.42 19.66
C ASP A 16 12.76 1.93 19.72
N SER A 17 13.14 1.43 20.92
CA SER A 17 13.45 0.02 21.09
C SER A 17 12.24 -0.89 20.83
N ALA A 18 11.03 -0.46 21.22
CA ALA A 18 9.80 -1.19 20.96
C ALA A 18 9.47 -1.20 19.46
N PHE A 19 9.62 -0.07 18.77
CA PHE A 19 9.41 0.00 17.32
C PHE A 19 10.41 -0.86 16.55
N ASN A 20 11.69 -0.82 16.92
CA ASN A 20 12.72 -1.67 16.31
C ASN A 20 12.41 -3.16 16.51
N GLN A 21 11.97 -3.55 17.71
CA GLN A 21 11.58 -4.93 17.99
C GLN A 21 10.35 -5.36 17.18
N MET A 22 9.34 -4.49 17.02
CA MET A 22 8.18 -4.77 16.18
C MET A 22 8.56 -4.89 14.70
N ASP A 23 9.45 -4.04 14.21
CA ASP A 23 9.90 -4.11 12.81
C ASP A 23 10.73 -5.38 12.55
N GLN A 24 11.56 -5.80 13.50
CA GLN A 24 12.25 -7.08 13.42
C GLN A 24 11.26 -8.26 13.37
N GLN A 25 10.25 -8.28 14.25
CA GLN A 25 9.21 -9.32 14.23
C GLN A 25 8.42 -9.32 12.92
N ARG A 26 8.15 -8.14 12.36
CA ARG A 26 7.50 -7.99 11.05
C ARG A 26 8.36 -8.58 9.95
N ALA A 27 9.66 -8.27 9.91
CA ALA A 27 10.60 -8.83 8.95
C ALA A 27 10.67 -10.37 9.04
N GLU A 28 10.84 -10.92 10.25
CA GLU A 28 10.86 -12.37 10.48
C GLU A 28 9.55 -13.04 10.05
N GLY A 29 8.41 -12.41 10.33
CA GLY A 29 7.09 -12.88 9.92
C GLY A 29 6.92 -12.93 8.40
N LEU A 30 7.39 -11.89 7.70
CA LEU A 30 7.39 -11.83 6.23
C LEU A 30 8.29 -12.90 5.62
N GLU A 31 9.49 -13.11 6.15
CA GLU A 31 10.42 -14.15 5.67
C GLU A 31 9.84 -15.55 5.83
N LYS A 32 9.23 -15.83 6.98
CA LYS A 32 8.55 -17.10 7.23
C LYS A 32 7.37 -17.30 6.29
N THR A 33 6.57 -16.27 6.06
CA THR A 33 5.42 -16.31 5.14
C THR A 33 5.88 -16.59 3.72
N ARG A 34 6.89 -15.87 3.23
CA ARG A 34 7.52 -16.10 1.92
C ARG A 34 8.00 -17.55 1.78
N SER A 35 8.67 -18.06 2.79
CA SER A 35 9.21 -19.44 2.79
C SER A 35 8.11 -20.49 2.72
N ILE A 36 7.05 -20.36 3.53
CA ILE A 36 5.89 -21.26 3.52
C ILE A 36 5.20 -21.22 2.16
N GLN A 37 4.97 -20.03 1.61
CA GLN A 37 4.34 -19.88 0.31
C GLN A 37 5.20 -20.51 -0.79
N ALA A 38 6.53 -20.37 -0.73
CA ALA A 38 7.43 -20.98 -1.72
C ALA A 38 7.35 -22.51 -1.71
N ILE A 39 7.15 -23.12 -0.53
CA ILE A 39 6.91 -24.57 -0.40
C ILE A 39 5.56 -24.94 -1.02
N LYS A 40 4.48 -24.23 -0.67
CA LYS A 40 3.14 -24.45 -1.24
C LYS A 40 3.17 -24.35 -2.78
N ASN A 41 3.84 -23.34 -3.32
CA ASN A 41 3.92 -23.13 -4.76
C ASN A 41 4.71 -24.25 -5.48
N ARG A 42 5.78 -24.76 -4.85
CA ARG A 42 6.51 -25.94 -5.34
C ARG A 42 5.65 -27.20 -5.37
N LEU A 43 4.84 -27.44 -4.34
CA LEU A 43 3.90 -28.57 -4.31
C LEU A 43 2.82 -28.44 -5.39
N LEU A 44 2.25 -27.24 -5.56
CA LEU A 44 1.29 -26.96 -6.63
C LEU A 44 1.88 -27.21 -8.02
N LYS A 45 3.13 -26.80 -8.26
CA LYS A 45 3.81 -27.04 -9.53
C LYS A 45 3.98 -28.53 -9.81
N ARG A 46 4.36 -29.33 -8.80
CA ARG A 46 4.45 -30.80 -8.95
C ARG A 46 3.09 -31.42 -9.27
N GLU A 47 2.04 -30.96 -8.60
CA GLU A 47 0.68 -31.44 -8.85
C GLU A 47 0.17 -31.05 -10.25
N GLN A 48 0.50 -29.84 -10.72
CA GLN A 48 0.22 -29.40 -12.08
C GLN A 48 0.84 -30.38 -13.10
N GLU A 49 2.12 -30.71 -12.95
CA GLU A 49 2.82 -31.63 -13.85
C GLU A 49 2.23 -33.04 -13.82
N ARG A 50 1.86 -33.54 -12.63
CA ARG A 50 1.17 -34.82 -12.48
C ARG A 50 -0.18 -34.83 -13.20
N LEU A 51 -0.96 -33.77 -13.06
CA LEU A 51 -2.28 -33.65 -13.70
C LEU A 51 -2.17 -33.44 -15.22
N LYS A 52 -1.17 -32.69 -15.69
CA LYS A 52 -0.87 -32.56 -17.13
C LYS A 52 -0.59 -33.91 -17.76
N ARG A 53 0.23 -34.74 -17.12
CA ARG A 53 0.51 -36.12 -17.61
C ARG A 53 -0.73 -37.00 -17.62
N LYS A 54 -1.63 -36.83 -16.65
CA LYS A 54 -2.83 -37.67 -16.52
C LYS A 54 -3.98 -37.26 -17.44
N TYR A 55 -4.20 -35.96 -17.63
CA TYR A 55 -5.41 -35.43 -18.28
C TYR A 55 -5.15 -34.47 -19.45
N GLY A 56 -3.90 -34.14 -19.74
CA GLY A 56 -3.52 -33.13 -20.73
C GLY A 56 -3.58 -31.69 -20.21
N ASN A 57 -3.02 -30.78 -21.00
CA ASN A 57 -2.83 -29.36 -20.62
C ASN A 57 -4.14 -28.57 -20.52
N GLU A 58 -5.15 -28.94 -21.31
CA GLU A 58 -6.41 -28.20 -21.40
C GLU A 58 -7.42 -28.59 -20.31
N HIS A 59 -7.12 -29.61 -19.50
CA HIS A 59 -8.04 -30.10 -18.49
C HIS A 59 -8.35 -29.00 -17.44
N PRO A 60 -9.62 -28.80 -17.02
CA PRO A 60 -10.01 -27.71 -16.11
C PRO A 60 -9.20 -27.66 -14.80
N ARG A 61 -8.82 -28.84 -14.28
CA ARG A 61 -7.96 -28.92 -13.07
C ARG A 61 -6.53 -28.39 -13.31
N VAL A 62 -5.97 -28.61 -14.49
CA VAL A 62 -4.66 -28.08 -14.86
C VAL A 62 -4.74 -26.57 -15.02
N LYS A 63 -5.74 -26.06 -15.75
CA LYS A 63 -5.98 -24.61 -15.90
C LYS A 63 -6.14 -23.90 -14.55
N LYS A 64 -6.89 -24.50 -13.62
CA LYS A 64 -7.06 -23.96 -12.26
C LYS A 64 -5.73 -23.80 -11.51
N ILE A 65 -4.85 -24.80 -11.60
CA ILE A 65 -3.53 -24.72 -10.96
C ILE A 65 -2.64 -23.73 -11.70
N SER A 66 -2.65 -23.70 -13.04
CA SER A 66 -1.90 -22.72 -13.84
C SER A 66 -2.24 -21.29 -13.46
N ASN A 67 -3.54 -20.96 -13.35
CA ASN A 67 -3.99 -19.64 -12.94
C ASN A 67 -3.51 -19.30 -11.52
N ARG A 68 -3.55 -20.27 -10.59
CA ARG A 68 -3.05 -20.05 -9.23
C ARG A 68 -1.53 -19.85 -9.19
N LEU A 69 -0.77 -20.60 -9.98
CA LEU A 69 0.68 -20.40 -10.09
C LEU A 69 1.01 -19.00 -10.63
N ALA A 70 0.27 -18.53 -11.65
CA ALA A 70 0.42 -17.19 -12.22
C ALA A 70 0.07 -16.09 -11.21
N TYR A 71 -1.05 -16.22 -10.48
CA TYR A 71 -1.40 -15.30 -9.39
C TYR A 71 -0.30 -15.25 -8.31
N ASN A 72 0.15 -16.43 -7.86
CA ASN A 72 1.17 -16.52 -6.83
C ASN A 72 2.48 -15.81 -7.25
N GLN A 73 2.81 -15.75 -8.55
CA GLN A 73 4.00 -15.01 -9.02
C GLN A 73 3.92 -13.51 -8.70
N GLY A 74 2.76 -12.89 -8.88
CA GLY A 74 2.53 -11.48 -8.49
C GLY A 74 2.66 -11.28 -6.99
N PHE A 75 2.05 -12.17 -6.20
CA PHE A 75 2.14 -12.13 -4.74
C PHE A 75 3.58 -12.29 -4.21
N PHE A 76 4.40 -13.15 -4.83
CA PHE A 76 5.83 -13.23 -4.47
C PHE A 76 6.58 -11.94 -4.76
N LYS A 77 6.23 -11.25 -5.85
CA LYS A 77 6.82 -9.96 -6.19
C LYS A 77 6.53 -8.93 -5.10
N GLU A 78 5.28 -8.85 -4.63
CA GLU A 78 4.88 -7.95 -3.55
C GLU A 78 5.57 -8.27 -2.22
N LEU A 79 5.63 -9.55 -1.84
CA LEU A 79 6.35 -9.98 -0.63
C LEU A 79 7.85 -9.64 -0.70
N ASP A 80 8.47 -9.83 -1.87
CA ASP A 80 9.88 -9.53 -2.06
C ASP A 80 10.13 -8.01 -2.00
N ILE A 81 9.20 -7.17 -2.48
CA ILE A 81 9.28 -5.71 -2.34
C ILE A 81 9.21 -5.31 -0.85
N GLU A 82 8.30 -5.90 -0.10
CA GLU A 82 8.13 -5.57 1.32
C GLU A 82 9.32 -6.05 2.17
N LEU A 83 9.90 -7.22 1.85
CA LEU A 83 11.15 -7.69 2.43
C LEU A 83 12.36 -6.82 2.07
N ASP A 84 12.36 -6.17 0.91
CA ASP A 84 13.41 -5.21 0.58
C ASP A 84 13.23 -3.91 1.36
N ARG A 85 11.99 -3.52 1.70
CA ARG A 85 11.71 -2.35 2.55
C ARG A 85 12.13 -2.56 4.00
N THR A 86 11.99 -3.78 4.56
CA THR A 86 12.43 -4.08 5.93
C THR A 86 13.95 -3.96 6.12
N LYS A 87 14.73 -3.97 5.03
CA LYS A 87 16.20 -3.85 5.05
C LYS A 87 16.69 -2.40 5.02
N ILE A 88 15.77 -1.45 4.88
CA ILE A 88 16.12 -0.04 4.80
C ILE A 88 16.41 0.49 6.20
N GLU A 89 17.66 0.80 6.46
CA GLU A 89 18.07 1.48 7.68
C GLU A 89 17.84 2.99 7.53
N LEU A 90 16.92 3.54 8.30
CA LEU A 90 16.69 4.97 8.36
C LEU A 90 17.81 5.64 9.18
N PRO A 91 18.44 6.71 8.68
CA PRO A 91 19.38 7.47 9.49
C PRO A 91 18.67 8.04 10.72
N LEU A 92 19.40 8.17 11.83
CA LEU A 92 18.87 8.79 13.05
C LEU A 92 18.39 10.21 12.73
N TYR A 93 17.10 10.46 12.95
CA TYR A 93 16.50 11.76 12.70
C TYR A 93 16.99 12.79 13.72
N ASP A 94 17.18 14.02 13.26
CA ASP A 94 17.51 15.17 14.09
C ASP A 94 16.36 16.18 13.96
N THR A 95 15.82 16.64 15.09
CA THR A 95 14.72 17.63 15.10
C THR A 95 15.14 18.98 14.52
N ASP A 96 16.45 19.23 14.46
CA ASP A 96 17.04 20.47 13.94
C ASP A 96 17.36 20.38 12.44
N SER A 97 16.94 19.30 11.77
CA SER A 97 17.14 19.09 10.34
C SER A 97 15.82 18.77 9.62
N TRP A 98 15.69 19.23 8.39
CA TRP A 98 14.78 18.69 7.39
C TRP A 98 15.43 17.47 6.73
N MET A 99 14.67 16.42 6.49
CA MET A 99 15.14 15.22 5.78
C MET A 99 14.23 14.91 4.60
N VAL A 100 14.81 14.63 3.45
CA VAL A 100 14.12 13.94 2.36
C VAL A 100 14.79 12.59 2.14
N HIS A 101 14.00 11.52 2.15
CA HIS A 101 14.49 10.17 1.91
C HIS A 101 13.51 9.40 1.05
N GLY A 102 13.96 8.28 0.48
CA GLY A 102 13.16 7.63 -0.53
C GLY A 102 13.83 6.48 -1.22
N ARG A 103 13.18 5.99 -2.28
CA ARG A 103 13.72 4.95 -3.15
C ARG A 103 13.60 5.33 -4.61
N VAL A 104 14.60 4.93 -5.39
CA VAL A 104 14.54 4.94 -6.85
C VAL A 104 14.43 3.50 -7.33
N ILE A 105 13.32 3.18 -7.98
CA ILE A 105 13.00 1.84 -8.49
C ILE A 105 12.87 1.84 -10.01
N GLY A 106 13.26 0.73 -10.63
CA GLY A 106 13.07 0.50 -12.06
C GLY A 106 11.74 -0.19 -12.38
N GLU A 107 11.51 -0.50 -13.65
CA GLU A 107 10.29 -1.17 -14.16
C GLU A 107 9.99 -2.55 -13.54
N ASN A 108 10.98 -3.18 -12.89
CA ASN A 108 10.86 -4.46 -12.22
C ASN A 108 10.63 -4.36 -10.70
N ASP A 109 10.34 -3.15 -10.19
CA ASP A 109 10.20 -2.83 -8.76
C ASP A 109 11.46 -3.15 -7.93
N LYS A 110 12.62 -3.20 -8.59
CA LYS A 110 13.92 -3.30 -7.92
C LYS A 110 14.58 -1.94 -7.81
N GLY A 111 15.27 -1.74 -6.70
CA GLY A 111 16.07 -0.56 -6.45
C GLY A 111 17.20 -0.44 -7.46
N ILE A 112 17.46 0.80 -7.90
CA ILE A 112 18.57 1.08 -8.80
C ILE A 112 19.71 1.68 -7.98
N ASN A 113 20.85 0.99 -7.96
CA ASN A 113 22.05 1.39 -7.23
C ASN A 113 22.85 2.47 -7.99
N ASN A 114 23.63 3.26 -7.26
CA ASN A 114 24.60 4.22 -7.77
C ASN A 114 24.01 5.33 -8.67
N LEU A 115 22.77 5.74 -8.40
CA LEU A 115 22.21 6.95 -8.98
C LEU A 115 22.47 8.15 -8.07
N THR A 116 22.80 9.28 -8.67
CA THR A 116 23.00 10.52 -7.92
C THR A 116 21.63 11.17 -7.66
N VAL A 117 21.33 11.46 -6.40
CA VAL A 117 20.12 12.17 -5.99
C VAL A 117 20.53 13.53 -5.45
N SER A 118 19.97 14.60 -6.02
CA SER A 118 20.33 15.97 -5.68
C SER A 118 19.13 16.92 -5.80
N ILE A 119 19.26 18.12 -5.24
CA ILE A 119 18.17 19.10 -5.16
C ILE A 119 18.44 20.31 -6.06
N TYR A 120 17.48 20.64 -6.92
CA TYR A 120 17.53 21.77 -7.83
C TYR A 120 16.48 22.83 -7.45
N ASP A 121 16.72 24.08 -7.78
CA ASP A 121 15.72 25.15 -7.62
C ASP A 121 14.77 25.23 -8.84
N GLU A 122 13.81 26.15 -8.77
CA GLU A 122 12.85 26.41 -9.86
C GLU A 122 13.50 26.87 -11.18
N LYS A 123 14.75 27.35 -11.14
CA LYS A 123 15.51 27.78 -12.32
C LYS A 123 16.33 26.64 -12.91
N GLY A 124 16.27 25.43 -12.32
CA GLY A 124 17.08 24.29 -12.73
C GLY A 124 18.54 24.42 -12.32
N THR A 125 18.85 25.19 -11.27
CA THR A 125 20.20 25.29 -10.71
C THR A 125 20.35 24.34 -9.53
N TRP A 126 21.44 23.56 -9.51
CA TRP A 126 21.73 22.67 -8.38
C TRP A 126 22.00 23.48 -7.10
N VAL A 127 21.21 23.22 -6.06
CA VAL A 127 21.31 23.89 -4.75
C VAL A 127 22.40 23.22 -3.92
N ARG A 128 23.67 23.54 -4.20
CA ARG A 128 24.86 22.94 -3.55
C ARG A 128 24.87 22.97 -2.02
N LYS A 129 24.12 23.89 -1.41
CA LYS A 129 23.95 23.96 0.05
C LYS A 129 23.24 22.74 0.62
N ILE A 130 22.33 22.14 -0.17
CA ILE A 130 21.75 20.84 0.12
C ILE A 130 22.61 19.83 -0.64
N ASN A 131 23.38 19.05 0.13
CA ASN A 131 24.31 18.07 -0.44
C ASN A 131 23.57 17.05 -1.33
N TYR A 132 24.31 16.30 -2.12
CA TYR A 132 23.78 15.16 -2.87
C TYR A 132 24.02 13.85 -2.09
N THR A 133 23.39 12.78 -2.55
CA THR A 133 23.59 11.42 -2.06
C THR A 133 23.54 10.44 -3.22
N CYS A 134 23.98 9.20 -3.00
CA CYS A 134 23.86 8.13 -3.98
C CYS A 134 22.87 7.08 -3.48
N THR A 135 22.08 6.52 -4.39
CA THR A 135 21.22 5.38 -4.05
C THR A 135 22.07 4.14 -3.74
N ASN A 136 21.63 3.33 -2.77
CA ASN A 136 22.25 2.04 -2.46
C ASN A 136 21.66 0.88 -3.30
N GLU A 137 22.03 -0.38 -2.99
CA GLU A 137 21.52 -1.58 -3.68
C GLU A 137 19.99 -1.74 -3.64
N LEU A 138 19.33 -1.19 -2.63
CA LEU A 138 17.88 -1.18 -2.48
C LEU A 138 17.22 0.02 -3.19
N GLY A 139 18.03 0.84 -3.87
CA GLY A 139 17.62 2.11 -4.48
C GLY A 139 17.37 3.21 -3.45
N TYR A 140 17.68 2.96 -2.17
CA TYR A 140 17.38 3.88 -1.08
C TYR A 140 18.35 5.06 -1.06
N PHE A 141 17.82 6.25 -0.78
CA PHE A 141 18.59 7.47 -0.60
C PHE A 141 18.06 8.27 0.59
N SER A 142 18.93 9.11 1.17
CA SER A 142 18.53 10.12 2.16
C SER A 142 19.41 11.37 2.06
N ILE A 143 18.79 12.53 2.21
CA ILE A 143 19.42 13.85 2.22
C ILE A 143 18.90 14.57 3.46
N MET A 144 19.81 15.14 4.25
CA MET A 144 19.49 15.92 5.44
C MET A 144 20.02 17.35 5.27
N TYR A 145 19.23 18.33 5.71
CA TYR A 145 19.61 19.74 5.67
C TYR A 145 18.87 20.58 6.75
N PRO A 146 19.51 21.55 7.43
CA PRO A 146 20.95 21.78 7.42
C PRO A 146 21.71 20.54 7.96
N PRO A 147 23.03 20.43 7.73
CA PRO A 147 23.80 19.40 8.42
C PRO A 147 23.68 19.58 9.93
N LYS A 148 23.87 18.50 10.70
CA LYS A 148 23.74 18.50 12.16
C LYS A 148 24.49 19.67 12.82
N GLY A 149 23.76 20.49 13.59
CA GLY A 149 24.28 21.70 14.24
C GLY A 149 24.48 22.92 13.32
N GLY A 150 24.10 22.80 12.05
CA GLY A 150 24.12 23.89 11.07
C GLY A 150 22.88 24.77 11.16
N LYS A 151 22.97 25.98 10.59
CA LYS A 151 21.84 26.90 10.50
C LYS A 151 21.17 26.77 9.13
N PRO A 152 19.83 26.79 9.04
CA PRO A 152 19.14 26.80 7.75
C PRO A 152 19.41 28.14 7.04
N GLU A 153 19.88 28.05 5.80
CA GLU A 153 20.18 29.20 4.92
C GLU A 153 19.25 29.26 3.71
N ILE A 154 18.33 28.30 3.59
CA ILE A 154 17.35 28.21 2.51
C ILE A 154 16.00 28.64 3.06
N SER A 155 15.29 29.46 2.29
CA SER A 155 13.97 29.93 2.69
C SER A 155 12.96 28.77 2.68
N GLU A 156 12.10 28.70 3.68
CA GLU A 156 11.02 27.69 3.77
C GLU A 156 10.02 27.77 2.60
N ASN A 157 9.94 28.91 1.92
CA ASN A 157 9.05 29.12 0.77
C ASN A 157 9.74 28.85 -0.58
N GLN A 158 11.04 28.56 -0.57
CA GLN A 158 11.77 28.26 -1.79
C GLN A 158 11.35 26.89 -2.32
N LYS A 159 10.90 26.84 -3.57
CA LYS A 159 10.56 25.59 -4.26
C LYS A 159 11.83 24.85 -4.66
N LEU A 160 11.90 23.59 -4.25
CA LEU A 160 13.01 22.70 -4.53
C LEU A 160 12.53 21.45 -5.24
N PHE A 161 13.33 20.89 -6.13
CA PHE A 161 12.97 19.74 -6.94
C PHE A 161 14.03 18.66 -6.80
N LEU A 162 13.58 17.45 -6.52
CA LEU A 162 14.45 16.29 -6.43
C LEU A 162 14.80 15.79 -7.83
N THR A 163 16.08 15.65 -8.11
CA THR A 163 16.60 15.28 -9.43
C THR A 163 17.51 14.07 -9.32
N ILE A 164 17.26 13.08 -10.16
CA ILE A 164 17.95 11.80 -10.21
C ILE A 164 18.81 11.79 -11.47
N LEU A 165 20.10 11.54 -11.31
CA LEU A 165 21.08 11.52 -12.38
C LEU A 165 21.80 10.17 -12.45
N ASP A 166 22.23 9.78 -13.66
CA ASP A 166 23.15 8.66 -13.83
C ASP A 166 24.59 9.03 -13.46
N LYS A 167 25.50 8.05 -13.57
CA LYS A 167 26.93 8.22 -13.31
C LYS A 167 27.63 9.18 -14.28
N GLU A 168 27.02 9.45 -15.45
CA GLU A 168 27.48 10.44 -16.42
C GLU A 168 26.87 11.84 -16.15
N HIS A 169 26.14 12.02 -15.05
CA HIS A 169 25.42 13.25 -14.67
C HIS A 169 24.30 13.65 -15.63
N LYS A 170 23.77 12.70 -16.41
CA LYS A 170 22.56 12.93 -17.20
C LYS A 170 21.35 12.80 -16.31
N ILE A 171 20.43 13.76 -16.42
CA ILE A 171 19.15 13.72 -15.70
C ILE A 171 18.32 12.55 -16.24
N LEU A 172 18.02 11.59 -15.36
CA LEU A 172 17.12 10.48 -15.63
C LEU A 172 15.68 10.83 -15.27
N HIS A 173 15.50 11.60 -14.18
CA HIS A 173 14.20 12.03 -13.70
C HIS A 173 14.31 13.31 -12.88
N GLN A 174 13.29 14.15 -12.96
CA GLN A 174 13.13 15.32 -12.10
C GLN A 174 11.68 15.33 -11.62
N GLU A 175 11.51 15.37 -10.30
CA GLU A 175 10.20 15.48 -9.67
C GLU A 175 9.49 16.76 -10.10
N THR A 176 8.18 16.69 -10.32
CA THR A 176 7.36 17.87 -10.64
C THR A 176 6.76 18.52 -9.40
N GLU A 177 6.62 17.75 -8.31
CA GLU A 177 6.13 18.26 -7.04
C GLU A 177 7.27 18.91 -6.24
N PRO A 178 7.14 20.19 -5.85
CA PRO A 178 8.19 20.85 -5.10
C PRO A 178 8.28 20.35 -3.66
N LEU A 179 9.50 20.34 -3.15
CA LEU A 179 9.87 20.21 -1.75
C LEU A 179 10.06 21.60 -1.14
N TYR A 180 9.83 21.68 0.17
CA TYR A 180 10.03 22.88 0.97
C TYR A 180 10.84 22.49 2.21
N VAL A 181 11.95 23.18 2.45
CA VAL A 181 12.76 22.93 3.66
C VAL A 181 11.97 23.40 4.87
N LYS A 182 11.51 22.47 5.69
CA LYS A 182 10.93 22.77 7.01
C LYS A 182 11.69 21.98 8.06
N VAL A 183 12.38 22.67 8.95
CA VAL A 183 13.18 22.03 10.00
C VAL A 183 12.29 21.14 10.86
N GLY A 184 12.73 19.90 11.09
CA GLY A 184 11.95 18.88 11.80
C GLY A 184 10.94 18.12 10.93
N GLN A 185 10.77 18.49 9.65
CA GLN A 185 9.95 17.72 8.70
C GLN A 185 10.76 16.61 8.02
N ILE A 186 10.11 15.49 7.80
CA ILE A 186 10.60 14.37 7.00
C ILE A 186 9.70 14.22 5.78
N ASP A 187 10.28 14.30 4.58
CA ASP A 187 9.63 14.04 3.31
C ASP A 187 10.04 12.67 2.76
N TYR A 188 9.06 11.90 2.32
CA TYR A 188 9.28 10.62 1.66
C TYR A 188 9.01 10.73 0.15
N ARG A 189 9.84 10.08 -0.68
CA ARG A 189 9.65 9.98 -2.14
C ARG A 189 9.92 8.57 -2.66
N GLU A 190 8.98 8.01 -3.42
CA GLU A 190 9.17 6.78 -4.17
C GLU A 190 9.17 7.12 -5.66
N ILE A 191 10.29 6.89 -6.33
CA ILE A 191 10.56 7.37 -7.70
C ILE A 191 10.68 6.17 -8.62
N ILE A 192 9.83 6.12 -9.64
CA ILE A 192 9.80 5.01 -10.61
C ILE A 192 10.40 5.47 -11.93
N LEU A 193 11.60 4.99 -12.25
CA LEU A 193 12.23 5.24 -13.55
C LEU A 193 11.65 4.27 -14.58
N SER A 194 10.60 4.70 -15.28
CA SER A 194 9.95 3.95 -16.35
C SER A 194 9.99 4.72 -17.67
N LYS A 195 10.17 4.03 -18.80
CA LYS A 195 10.31 4.68 -20.12
C LYS A 195 9.01 5.20 -20.74
N LYS A 196 7.87 5.12 -20.04
CA LYS A 196 6.60 5.66 -20.51
C LYS A 196 5.77 6.15 -19.32
N LYS A 197 5.38 7.43 -19.35
CA LYS A 197 4.09 7.83 -18.78
C LYS A 197 3.04 7.13 -19.63
N ASP A 198 2.45 6.05 -19.12
CA ASP A 198 1.17 5.61 -19.64
C ASP A 198 0.21 6.78 -19.45
N THR A 199 -0.08 7.45 -20.56
CA THR A 199 -1.14 8.46 -20.59
C THR A 199 -2.40 7.69 -20.27
N CYS A 200 -3.01 8.01 -19.12
CA CYS A 200 -4.34 7.54 -18.79
C CYS A 200 -5.25 8.02 -19.93
N SER A 201 -5.49 7.13 -20.90
CA SER A 201 -6.52 7.37 -21.90
C SER A 201 -7.82 7.13 -21.16
N PRO A 202 -8.70 8.15 -21.05
CA PRO A 202 -10.00 7.93 -20.44
C PRO A 202 -10.64 6.73 -21.15
N PRO A 203 -11.21 5.76 -20.40
CA PRO A 203 -11.85 4.62 -21.03
C PRO A 203 -12.86 5.17 -22.04
N GLU A 204 -12.74 4.74 -23.30
CA GLU A 204 -13.74 5.06 -24.30
C GLU A 204 -15.11 4.69 -23.74
N ALA A 205 -16.09 5.57 -23.92
CA ALA A 205 -17.45 5.38 -23.44
C ALA A 205 -18.10 4.23 -24.22
N ASN A 206 -17.69 3.00 -23.93
CA ASN A 206 -18.35 1.81 -24.43
C ASN A 206 -19.65 1.67 -23.66
N ASN A 207 -20.76 1.94 -24.37
CA ASN A 207 -22.10 1.45 -24.08
C ASN A 207 -22.19 -0.08 -24.19
N GLU A 208 -21.16 -0.80 -23.77
CA GLU A 208 -21.20 -2.24 -23.60
C GLU A 208 -21.47 -2.51 -22.13
N LYS A 209 -22.60 -3.18 -21.87
CA LYS A 209 -22.93 -3.71 -20.55
C LYS A 209 -21.70 -4.47 -20.02
N SER A 210 -21.03 -3.88 -19.04
CA SER A 210 -19.95 -4.52 -18.27
C SER A 210 -20.42 -5.90 -17.82
N SER A 211 -19.99 -6.93 -18.55
CA SER A 211 -20.09 -8.30 -18.07
C SER A 211 -19.05 -8.41 -16.96
N LEU A 212 -19.53 -8.68 -15.75
CA LEU A 212 -18.64 -8.96 -14.63
C LEU A 212 -17.80 -10.18 -14.99
N PRO A 213 -16.50 -10.19 -14.67
CA PRO A 213 -15.67 -11.38 -14.78
C PRO A 213 -16.37 -12.59 -14.12
N PRO A 214 -16.28 -13.81 -14.67
CA PRO A 214 -16.98 -14.99 -14.12
C PRO A 214 -16.60 -15.34 -12.66
N ASP A 215 -15.49 -14.78 -12.17
CA ASP A 215 -14.92 -14.94 -10.83
C ASP A 215 -15.12 -13.72 -9.92
N ALA A 216 -15.90 -12.73 -10.38
CA ALA A 216 -16.23 -11.52 -9.63
C ALA A 216 -17.43 -11.75 -8.70
N TRP A 217 -17.29 -11.20 -7.50
CA TRP A 217 -18.28 -11.17 -6.44
C TRP A 217 -18.73 -9.72 -6.25
N VAL A 218 -20.02 -9.52 -6.00
CA VAL A 218 -20.60 -8.19 -5.94
C VAL A 218 -21.36 -8.03 -4.64
N VAL A 219 -20.97 -7.05 -3.83
CA VAL A 219 -21.76 -6.58 -2.71
C VAL A 219 -22.36 -5.24 -3.08
N ARG A 220 -23.68 -5.16 -3.06
CA ARG A 220 -24.44 -3.92 -3.25
C ARG A 220 -25.14 -3.54 -1.97
N GLY A 221 -25.57 -2.31 -1.90
CA GLY A 221 -26.48 -1.93 -0.84
C GLY A 221 -26.88 -0.48 -0.89
N LYS A 222 -27.66 -0.11 0.13
CA LYS A 222 -28.14 1.25 0.34
C LYS A 222 -27.99 1.64 1.80
N VAL A 223 -27.45 2.83 2.03
CA VAL A 223 -27.36 3.47 3.34
C VAL A 223 -28.40 4.59 3.41
N THR A 224 -29.24 4.51 4.43
CA THR A 224 -30.29 5.50 4.68
C THR A 224 -30.26 5.99 6.12
N ASP A 225 -30.80 7.19 6.35
CA ASP A 225 -31.08 7.68 7.69
C ASP A 225 -32.40 7.11 8.25
N GLU A 226 -32.83 7.59 9.43
CA GLU A 226 -34.09 7.16 10.05
C GLU A 226 -35.34 7.55 9.25
N MET A 227 -35.23 8.56 8.38
CA MET A 227 -36.30 9.03 7.50
C MET A 227 -36.30 8.31 6.13
N ASN A 228 -35.44 7.29 5.96
CA ASN A 228 -35.19 6.57 4.71
C ASN A 228 -34.56 7.44 3.60
N GLN A 229 -33.97 8.59 3.93
CA GLN A 229 -33.23 9.40 2.96
C GLN A 229 -31.84 8.81 2.74
N GLY A 230 -31.39 8.77 1.48
CA GLY A 230 -30.07 8.28 1.09
C GLY A 230 -28.96 9.13 1.71
N MET A 231 -27.93 8.48 2.24
CA MET A 231 -26.77 9.19 2.80
C MET A 231 -25.59 9.11 1.84
N GLN A 232 -25.23 10.22 1.20
CA GLN A 232 -24.10 10.36 0.29
C GLN A 232 -22.76 10.50 1.00
N GLY A 233 -21.67 10.10 0.34
CA GLY A 233 -20.30 10.41 0.75
C GLY A 233 -19.80 9.61 1.95
N LEU A 234 -20.51 8.54 2.32
CA LEU A 234 -20.08 7.63 3.39
C LEU A 234 -19.15 6.57 2.82
N THR A 235 -18.06 6.30 3.52
CA THR A 235 -17.13 5.23 3.15
C THR A 235 -17.68 3.89 3.64
N ILE A 236 -17.88 2.98 2.70
CA ILE A 236 -18.25 1.59 2.96
C ILE A 236 -16.99 0.73 2.82
N SER A 237 -16.69 -0.04 3.87
CA SER A 237 -15.58 -1.00 3.87
C SER A 237 -16.13 -2.40 4.10
N LEU A 238 -15.86 -3.32 3.17
CA LEU A 238 -16.23 -4.72 3.23
C LEU A 238 -15.07 -5.54 3.81
N TYR A 239 -15.39 -6.47 4.71
CA TYR A 239 -14.42 -7.31 5.40
C TYR A 239 -14.83 -8.78 5.29
N ASP A 240 -13.83 -9.65 5.23
CA ASP A 240 -14.01 -11.07 5.52
C ASP A 240 -13.74 -11.32 7.02
N LYS A 241 -14.53 -12.21 7.63
CA LYS A 241 -14.42 -12.50 9.06
C LYS A 241 -13.53 -13.71 9.29
N ASP A 242 -12.22 -13.51 9.17
CA ASP A 242 -11.22 -14.50 9.59
C ASP A 242 -10.47 -14.10 10.87
N LEU A 243 -10.05 -15.12 11.63
CA LEU A 243 -9.73 -15.05 13.07
C LEU A 243 -8.45 -14.30 13.47
N LEU A 244 -7.62 -13.82 12.53
CA LEU A 244 -6.31 -13.24 12.87
C LEU A 244 -6.13 -11.78 12.45
N PHE A 245 -6.64 -11.34 11.30
CA PHE A 245 -6.67 -9.92 10.90
C PHE A 245 -7.89 -9.70 9.97
N ASP A 246 -8.71 -8.67 10.23
CA ASP A 246 -9.89 -8.35 9.41
C ASP A 246 -9.43 -7.80 8.04
N ASP A 247 -9.24 -8.65 7.03
CA ASP A 247 -8.82 -8.22 5.69
C ASP A 247 -9.93 -7.42 4.98
N VAL A 248 -9.56 -6.27 4.42
CA VAL A 248 -10.49 -5.41 3.66
C VAL A 248 -10.64 -5.97 2.25
N LEU A 249 -11.83 -6.49 1.93
CA LEU A 249 -12.16 -7.00 0.59
C LEU A 249 -12.38 -5.90 -0.44
N GLY A 250 -12.74 -4.69 0.01
CA GLY A 250 -12.92 -3.53 -0.84
C GLY A 250 -13.52 -2.34 -0.11
N THR A 251 -13.36 -1.15 -0.71
CA THR A 251 -13.96 0.10 -0.21
C THR A 251 -14.63 0.89 -1.32
N THR A 252 -15.67 1.64 -0.99
CA THR A 252 -16.36 2.54 -1.93
C THR A 252 -17.08 3.66 -1.17
N LEU A 253 -17.55 4.67 -1.89
CA LEU A 253 -18.37 5.76 -1.36
C LEU A 253 -19.85 5.55 -1.76
N THR A 254 -20.76 6.00 -0.90
CA THR A 254 -22.17 6.06 -1.24
C THR A 254 -22.49 7.21 -2.19
N ASP A 255 -23.36 6.96 -3.17
CA ASP A 255 -23.87 7.96 -4.11
C ASP A 255 -24.92 8.90 -3.46
N GLU A 256 -25.44 9.86 -4.23
CA GLU A 256 -26.49 10.82 -3.81
C GLU A 256 -27.75 10.15 -3.23
N ASN A 257 -28.04 8.93 -3.67
CA ASN A 257 -29.17 8.13 -3.21
C ASN A 257 -28.80 7.17 -2.07
N GLY A 258 -27.55 7.20 -1.60
CA GLY A 258 -27.01 6.32 -0.57
C GLY A 258 -26.65 4.92 -1.07
N ASN A 259 -26.66 4.66 -2.38
CA ASN A 259 -26.32 3.35 -2.92
C ASN A 259 -24.80 3.15 -2.98
N PHE A 260 -24.37 1.89 -2.91
CA PHE A 260 -22.98 1.51 -3.10
C PHE A 260 -22.86 0.17 -3.83
N LYS A 261 -21.70 -0.05 -4.45
CA LYS A 261 -21.32 -1.30 -5.09
C LYS A 261 -19.84 -1.56 -4.87
N ILE A 262 -19.52 -2.71 -4.30
CA ILE A 262 -18.17 -3.23 -4.15
C ILE A 262 -18.07 -4.48 -5.01
N ILE A 263 -17.09 -4.51 -5.91
CA ILE A 263 -16.76 -5.69 -6.71
C ILE A 263 -15.42 -6.20 -6.18
N TYR A 264 -15.37 -7.46 -5.77
CA TYR A 264 -14.16 -8.13 -5.31
C TYR A 264 -14.05 -9.48 -6.03
N ARG A 265 -12.85 -10.09 -6.01
CA ARG A 265 -12.63 -11.35 -6.72
C ARG A 265 -12.42 -12.50 -5.75
N THR A 266 -12.60 -13.71 -6.26
CA THR A 266 -12.44 -14.94 -5.48
C THR A 266 -11.06 -15.02 -4.80
N GLU A 267 -10.02 -14.46 -5.41
CA GLU A 267 -8.66 -14.44 -4.87
C GLU A 267 -8.56 -13.68 -3.54
N ALA A 268 -9.45 -12.72 -3.27
CA ALA A 268 -9.40 -11.87 -2.09
C ALA A 268 -9.78 -12.59 -0.78
N PHE A 269 -10.36 -13.79 -0.85
CA PHE A 269 -10.81 -14.55 0.34
C PHE A 269 -10.50 -16.06 0.31
N LYS A 270 -9.90 -16.57 -0.77
CA LYS A 270 -9.66 -18.03 -0.94
C LYS A 270 -8.37 -18.53 -0.29
N ASP A 271 -7.67 -17.71 0.48
CA ASP A 271 -6.43 -18.09 1.17
C ASP A 271 -6.69 -18.92 2.45
N LEU A 272 -7.94 -19.02 2.86
CA LEU A 272 -8.42 -19.79 4.01
C LEU A 272 -9.29 -20.95 3.50
N PHE A 273 -9.45 -22.01 4.27
CA PHE A 273 -10.01 -23.30 3.85
C PHE A 273 -11.51 -23.27 3.45
N GLU A 274 -12.05 -22.10 3.17
CA GLU A 274 -13.47 -21.82 2.95
C GLU A 274 -13.78 -21.63 1.45
N LYS A 275 -14.92 -22.20 1.01
CA LYS A 275 -15.37 -22.10 -0.39
C LYS A 275 -16.06 -20.77 -0.69
N LYS A 276 -16.42 -20.01 0.34
CA LYS A 276 -17.23 -18.78 0.31
C LYS A 276 -16.84 -17.92 1.52
N PRO A 277 -16.81 -16.58 1.40
CA PRO A 277 -16.39 -15.69 2.49
C PRO A 277 -17.52 -15.43 3.48
N ASP A 278 -17.15 -15.06 4.70
CA ASP A 278 -18.04 -14.66 5.79
C ASP A 278 -18.00 -13.14 5.93
N VAL A 279 -18.81 -12.45 5.11
CA VAL A 279 -18.64 -11.00 4.92
C VAL A 279 -19.42 -10.16 5.93
N TYR A 280 -18.82 -9.04 6.31
CA TYR A 280 -19.49 -7.95 7.02
C TYR A 280 -18.94 -6.60 6.58
N LEU A 281 -19.69 -5.53 6.82
CA LEU A 281 -19.31 -4.18 6.42
C LEU A 281 -19.21 -3.22 7.60
N LYS A 282 -18.43 -2.15 7.40
CA LYS A 282 -18.39 -0.96 8.25
C LYS A 282 -18.78 0.25 7.40
N VAL A 283 -19.53 1.16 7.99
CA VAL A 283 -19.83 2.47 7.40
C VAL A 283 -19.12 3.53 8.22
N LEU A 284 -18.37 4.37 7.53
CA LEU A 284 -17.51 5.41 8.10
C LEU A 284 -17.93 6.77 7.52
N GLU A 285 -17.82 7.81 8.35
CA GLU A 285 -17.94 9.20 7.94
C GLU A 285 -16.63 9.70 7.29
N GLU A 286 -16.64 10.84 6.62
CA GLU A 286 -15.50 11.43 5.90
C GLU A 286 -14.22 11.56 6.77
N LYS A 287 -14.37 11.80 8.08
CA LYS A 287 -13.26 11.87 9.04
C LYS A 287 -12.80 10.51 9.59
N GLY A 288 -13.23 9.40 8.99
CA GLY A 288 -12.91 8.04 9.41
C GLY A 288 -13.67 7.53 10.64
N ARG A 289 -14.66 8.28 11.13
CA ARG A 289 -15.48 7.88 12.29
C ARG A 289 -16.47 6.78 11.90
N LYS A 290 -16.46 5.66 12.61
CA LYS A 290 -17.40 4.54 12.38
C LYS A 290 -18.82 4.88 12.81
N LEU A 291 -19.74 4.88 11.85
CA LEU A 291 -21.17 5.11 12.05
C LEU A 291 -21.95 3.79 12.22
N TYR A 292 -21.55 2.74 11.52
CA TYR A 292 -22.22 1.44 11.55
C TYR A 292 -21.24 0.28 11.36
N SER A 293 -21.60 -0.90 11.88
CA SER A 293 -20.93 -2.15 11.53
C SER A 293 -21.93 -3.31 11.56
N SER A 294 -21.95 -4.09 10.48
CA SER A 294 -22.73 -5.33 10.43
C SER A 294 -22.01 -6.51 11.07
N ARG A 295 -20.94 -6.30 11.85
CA ARG A 295 -20.17 -7.38 12.50
C ARG A 295 -21.03 -8.26 13.44
N ARG A 296 -22.16 -7.76 13.92
CA ARG A 296 -23.15 -8.53 14.70
C ARG A 296 -24.15 -9.32 13.83
N MET A 297 -24.18 -9.05 12.53
CA MET A 297 -25.04 -9.66 11.52
C MET A 297 -24.19 -10.05 10.31
N ILE A 298 -23.24 -10.97 10.54
CA ILE A 298 -22.34 -11.48 9.51
C ILE A 298 -23.15 -12.29 8.49
N ARG A 299 -22.82 -12.14 7.21
CA ARG A 299 -23.35 -12.99 6.15
C ARG A 299 -22.42 -14.17 5.99
N CYS A 300 -22.77 -15.29 6.62
CA CYS A 300 -21.98 -16.50 6.50
C CYS A 300 -22.15 -17.11 5.10
N GLN A 301 -21.06 -17.56 4.50
CA GLN A 301 -21.02 -18.20 3.19
C GLN A 301 -21.74 -17.37 2.10
N ALA A 302 -21.33 -16.12 1.96
CA ALA A 302 -21.91 -15.18 1.01
C ALA A 302 -22.04 -15.77 -0.40
N GLY A 303 -23.03 -15.31 -1.17
CA GLY A 303 -23.22 -15.60 -2.59
C GLY A 303 -22.41 -14.67 -3.49
N PHE A 304 -22.36 -14.98 -4.79
CA PHE A 304 -21.70 -14.15 -5.82
C PHE A 304 -22.28 -12.73 -5.91
N GLU A 305 -23.53 -12.55 -5.48
CA GLU A 305 -24.15 -11.25 -5.32
C GLU A 305 -24.84 -11.17 -3.95
N GLU A 306 -24.56 -10.11 -3.21
CA GLU A 306 -25.12 -9.84 -1.89
C GLU A 306 -25.68 -8.41 -1.84
N TYR A 307 -26.77 -8.23 -1.09
CA TYR A 307 -27.39 -6.93 -0.91
C TYR A 307 -27.55 -6.56 0.57
N PHE A 308 -27.10 -5.35 0.94
CA PHE A 308 -27.21 -4.80 2.29
C PHE A 308 -28.12 -3.58 2.32
N THR A 309 -29.09 -3.57 3.25
CA THR A 309 -29.84 -2.36 3.60
C THR A 309 -29.40 -1.90 4.97
N ILE A 310 -28.89 -0.67 5.06
CA ILE A 310 -28.29 -0.12 6.26
C ILE A 310 -29.08 1.13 6.67
N LYS A 311 -29.53 1.16 7.93
CA LYS A 311 -30.14 2.34 8.54
C LYS A 311 -29.22 2.90 9.60
N ILE A 312 -28.84 4.16 9.46
CA ILE A 312 -27.96 4.87 10.40
C ILE A 312 -28.80 5.84 11.22
N LYS A 313 -28.69 5.72 12.54
CA LYS A 313 -29.27 6.71 13.45
C LYS A 313 -28.36 7.93 13.49
N ARG A 314 -28.82 9.09 13.04
CA ARG A 314 -28.12 10.36 13.30
C ARG A 314 -28.17 10.61 14.81
N ARG A 315 -27.05 10.48 15.49
CA ARG A 315 -26.93 11.04 16.85
C ARG A 315 -26.94 12.56 16.71
N LYS A 316 -27.84 13.20 17.45
CA LYS A 316 -27.90 14.67 17.62
C LYS A 316 -26.58 15.20 18.13
#